data_AF-A0A7V4W7H4-F1
#
_entry.id   AF-A0A7V4W7H4-F1
#
_cell.length_a   1.000
_cell.length_b   1.000
_cell.length_c   1.000
_cell.angle_alpha   90.00
_cell.angle_beta   90.00
_cell.angle_gamma   90.00
#
_symmetry.space_group_name_H-M   'P 1'
#
loop_
_entity.id
_entity.type
_entity.pdbx_description
1 polymer ?
#
loop_
_entity_poly.entity_id
_entity_poly.type
_entity_poly.pdbx_seq_one_letter_code
_entity_poly.pdbx_strand_id
1 'polypeptide(L)'
;MLACGGLGRPARTHGGCERGCAVCQARVYVRRDGAEQLVMEDVALVEVEGDTCRLSTLFGEEESIRGRIARIDLLKHTVHLEEVQGASDV
;
A
#
# COMPACT_ATOMS: atom_id res chain seq x y z
N MET A 1 -33.35 -36.94 -30.94
CA MET A 1 -34.63 -36.48 -30.39
C MET A 1 -34.79 -37.17 -29.03
N LEU A 2 -34.51 -36.60 -27.86
CA LEU A 2 -34.08 -35.28 -27.43
C LEU A 2 -33.16 -35.41 -26.19
N ALA A 3 -32.15 -34.53 -26.15
CA ALA A 3 -31.54 -33.90 -24.98
C ALA A 3 -31.04 -34.78 -23.80
N CYS A 4 -29.72 -34.96 -23.72
CA CYS A 4 -29.02 -34.93 -22.43
C CYS A 4 -29.29 -33.57 -21.77
N GLY A 5 -30.32 -33.55 -20.93
CA GLY A 5 -30.76 -32.36 -20.22
C GLY A 5 -29.76 -31.96 -19.14
N GLY A 6 -29.28 -30.73 -19.25
CA GLY A 6 -29.14 -29.85 -18.09
C GLY A 6 -27.77 -29.82 -17.45
N LEU A 7 -26.94 -28.92 -17.97
CA LEU A 7 -25.86 -28.29 -17.21
C LEU A 7 -26.38 -27.81 -15.85
N GLY A 8 -25.78 -28.33 -14.79
CA GLY A 8 -25.91 -27.82 -13.43
C GLY A 8 -24.56 -27.78 -12.75
N ARG A 9 -23.51 -27.36 -13.46
CA ARG A 9 -22.24 -26.98 -12.81
C ARG A 9 -22.59 -25.72 -11.99
N PRO A 10 -22.54 -25.73 -10.64
CA PRO A 10 -22.66 -24.48 -9.93
C PRO A 10 -21.53 -23.59 -10.43
N ALA A 11 -21.90 -22.42 -10.92
CA ALA A 11 -20.95 -21.37 -11.20
C ALA A 11 -20.06 -21.27 -9.97
N ARG A 12 -18.74 -21.29 -10.17
CA ARG A 12 -17.81 -20.82 -9.17
C ARG A 12 -18.17 -19.35 -8.92
N THR A 13 -19.09 -19.12 -8.00
CA THR A 13 -19.25 -17.85 -7.32
C THR A 13 -18.01 -17.74 -6.45
N HIS A 14 -16.90 -17.33 -7.08
CA HIS A 14 -15.81 -16.66 -6.38
C HIS A 14 -16.36 -15.30 -5.95
N GLY A 15 -17.31 -15.34 -5.03
CA GLY A 15 -18.22 -14.29 -4.62
C GLY A 15 -18.57 -14.62 -3.19
N GLY A 16 -17.59 -14.42 -2.32
CA GLY A 16 -17.64 -14.73 -0.90
C GLY A 16 -16.60 -13.93 -0.13
N CYS A 17 -16.30 -12.71 -0.59
CA CYS A 17 -15.64 -11.69 0.23
C CYS A 17 -16.69 -11.16 1.24
N GLU A 18 -17.08 -12.00 2.20
CA GLU A 18 -18.08 -11.64 3.21
C GLU A 18 -17.47 -11.42 4.59
N ARG A 19 -16.14 -11.34 4.70
CA ARG A 19 -15.45 -10.91 5.91
C ARG A 19 -14.17 -10.14 5.59
N GLY A 20 -14.28 -8.81 5.67
CA GLY A 20 -13.15 -7.88 5.71
C GLY A 20 -12.64 -7.50 4.33
N CYS A 21 -13.18 -6.43 3.76
CA CYS A 21 -12.41 -5.62 2.81
C CYS A 21 -11.23 -5.09 3.62
N ALA A 22 -10.10 -5.79 3.51
CA ALA A 22 -8.88 -5.49 4.23
C ALA A 22 -8.53 -4.02 3.96
N VAL A 23 -8.33 -3.26 5.04
CA VAL A 23 -7.64 -1.98 4.94
C VAL A 23 -6.23 -2.31 4.42
N CYS A 24 -6.00 -2.05 3.14
CA CYS A 24 -4.73 -2.34 2.49
C CYS A 24 -3.80 -1.13 2.52
N GLN A 25 -4.33 0.04 2.88
CA GLN A 25 -3.59 1.29 2.97
C GLN A 25 -2.67 1.30 4.19
N ALA A 26 -1.52 1.95 4.04
CA ALA A 26 -0.52 2.05 5.10
C ALA A 26 -0.20 3.51 5.45
N ARG A 27 0.30 3.72 6.66
CA ARG A 27 0.87 5.00 7.11
C ARG A 27 2.37 5.01 6.92
N VAL A 28 2.92 6.11 6.44
CA VAL A 28 4.35 6.23 6.19
C VAL A 28 4.99 7.21 7.17
N TYR A 29 5.95 6.70 7.92
CA TYR A 29 6.76 7.43 8.88
C TYR A 29 8.17 7.62 8.33
N VAL A 30 8.72 8.81 8.50
CA VAL A 30 10.11 9.10 8.20
C VAL A 30 10.85 9.37 9.50
N ARG A 31 11.97 8.68 9.70
CA ARG A 31 12.85 8.89 10.84
C ARG A 31 13.85 9.99 10.52
N ARG A 32 13.76 11.11 11.25
CA ARG A 32 14.69 12.26 11.19
C ARG A 32 15.27 12.50 12.59
N ASP A 33 16.59 12.57 12.71
CA ASP A 33 17.31 12.86 13.97
C ASP A 33 16.85 12.01 15.18
N GLY A 34 16.45 10.76 14.92
CA GLY A 34 15.99 9.82 15.94
C GLY A 34 14.50 9.91 16.28
N ALA A 35 13.75 10.89 15.74
CA ALA A 35 12.30 11.01 15.88
C ALA A 35 11.58 10.46 14.63
N GLU A 36 10.44 9.81 14.82
CA GLU A 36 9.57 9.34 13.72
C GLU A 36 8.49 10.39 13.45
N GLN A 37 8.45 10.92 12.23
CA GLN A 37 7.46 11.88 11.76
C GLN A 37 6.52 11.19 10.77
N LEU A 38 5.21 11.29 10.98
CA LEU A 38 4.22 10.85 9.98
C LEU A 38 4.25 11.82 8.81
N VAL A 39 4.52 11.30 7.61
CA VAL A 39 4.56 12.13 6.39
C VAL A 39 3.29 11.97 5.57
N MET A 40 2.77 10.76 5.48
CA MET A 40 1.57 10.49 4.68
C MET A 40 0.73 9.37 5.30
N GLU A 41 -0.59 9.54 5.25
CA GLU A 41 -1.59 8.53 5.59
C GLU A 41 -2.23 7.97 4.31
N ASP A 42 -2.91 6.83 4.44
CA ASP A 42 -3.65 6.19 3.35
C ASP A 42 -2.84 5.88 2.07
N VAL A 43 -1.54 5.59 2.25
CA VAL A 43 -0.63 5.24 1.15
C VAL A 43 -1.01 3.88 0.59
N ALA A 44 -1.24 3.84 -0.71
CA ALA A 44 -1.63 2.65 -1.45
C ALA A 44 -0.49 2.07 -2.29
N LEU A 45 0.47 2.90 -2.67
CA LEU A 45 1.63 2.51 -3.47
C LEU A 45 2.90 3.15 -2.93
N VAL A 46 3.96 2.34 -2.84
CA VAL A 46 5.32 2.80 -2.51
C VAL A 46 6.26 2.28 -3.60
N GLU A 47 6.84 3.19 -4.37
CA GLU A 47 7.80 2.89 -5.41
C GLU A 47 9.18 3.43 -5.02
N VAL A 48 10.20 2.59 -5.11
CA VAL A 48 11.58 2.98 -4.78
C VAL A 48 12.37 3.14 -6.07
N GLU A 49 12.78 4.37 -6.36
CA GLU A 49 13.61 4.75 -7.49
C GLU A 49 14.98 5.23 -6.97
N GLY A 50 15.95 4.31 -6.93
CA GLY A 50 17.29 4.62 -6.42
C GLY A 50 17.27 4.95 -4.92
N ASP A 51 17.51 6.22 -4.59
CA ASP A 51 17.49 6.75 -3.21
C ASP A 51 16.22 7.57 -2.91
N THR A 52 15.22 7.54 -3.81
CA THR A 52 13.93 8.24 -3.65
C THR A 52 12.80 7.22 -3.52
N CYS A 53 11.94 7.42 -2.54
CA CYS A 53 10.70 6.67 -2.36
C CYS A 53 9.51 7.56 -2.76
N ARG A 54 8.76 7.14 -3.77
CA ARG A 54 7.52 7.77 -4.23
C ARG A 54 6.34 7.09 -3.57
N LEU A 55 5.52 7.87 -2.88
CA LEU A 55 4.37 7.41 -2.12
C LEU A 55 3.13 7.96 -2.79
N SER A 56 2.17 7.10 -3.13
CA SER A 56 0.93 7.54 -3.79
C SER A 56 -0.30 7.03 -3.04
N THR A 57 -1.29 7.91 -2.86
CA THR A 57 -2.59 7.59 -2.25
C THR A 57 -3.60 7.14 -3.31
N LEU A 58 -4.71 6.54 -2.88
CA LEU A 58 -5.82 6.21 -3.79
C LEU A 58 -6.51 7.44 -4.38
N PHE A 59 -6.32 8.60 -3.77
CA PHE A 59 -6.94 9.86 -4.20
C PHE A 59 -6.05 10.63 -5.20
N GLY A 60 -4.90 10.08 -5.56
CA GLY A 60 -3.98 10.67 -6.53
C GLY A 60 -3.02 11.71 -5.94
N GLU A 61 -2.91 11.77 -4.61
CA GLU A 61 -1.85 12.54 -3.96
C GLU A 61 -0.54 11.73 -4.01
N GLU A 62 0.56 12.41 -4.28
CA GLU A 62 1.86 11.78 -4.40
C GLU A 62 2.93 12.60 -3.68
N GLU A 63 3.77 11.92 -2.91
CA GLU A 63 4.88 12.50 -2.17
C GLU A 63 6.18 11.77 -2.53
N SER A 64 7.25 12.54 -2.74
CA SER A 64 8.56 11.99 -3.09
C SER A 64 9.57 12.30 -1.98
N ILE A 65 10.02 11.24 -1.31
CA ILE A 65 10.89 11.36 -0.15
C ILE A 65 12.24 10.74 -0.48
N ARG A 66 13.33 11.48 -0.30
CA ARG A 66 14.66 10.89 -0.37
C ARG A 66 14.96 10.10 0.89
N GLY A 67 15.08 8.79 0.74
CA GLY A 67 15.16 7.90 1.87
C GLY A 67 15.16 6.44 1.46
N ARG A 68 15.45 5.59 2.44
CA ARG A 68 15.44 4.14 2.28
C ARG A 68 14.42 3.52 3.23
N ILE A 69 13.80 2.43 2.78
CA ILE A 69 12.88 1.67 3.63
C ILE A 69 13.70 0.97 4.72
N ALA A 70 13.51 1.41 5.97
CA ALA A 70 14.16 0.81 7.13
C ALA A 70 13.36 -0.39 7.66
N ARG A 71 12.03 -0.27 7.69
CA ARG A 71 11.14 -1.34 8.17
C ARG A 71 9.74 -1.21 7.58
N ILE A 72 9.10 -2.34 7.36
CA ILE A 72 7.67 -2.43 7.04
C ILE A 72 7.00 -3.29 8.12
N ASP A 73 5.99 -2.74 8.78
CA ASP A 73 5.16 -3.46 9.75
C ASP A 73 3.76 -3.69 9.17
N LEU A 74 3.59 -4.88 8.59
CA LEU A 74 2.34 -5.27 7.92
C LEU A 74 1.19 -5.50 8.91
N LEU A 75 1.48 -5.76 10.19
CA LEU A 75 0.45 -5.93 11.21
C LEU A 75 -0.11 -4.59 11.65
N LYS A 76 0.73 -3.54 11.66
CA LYS A 76 0.33 -2.17 11.99
C LYS A 76 -0.05 -1.35 10.76
N HIS A 77 0.14 -1.88 9.56
CA HIS A 77 -0.01 -1.16 8.31
C HIS A 77 0.86 0.11 8.30
N THR A 78 2.12 -0.01 8.73
CA THR A 78 3.07 1.12 8.76
C THR A 78 4.34 0.83 7.98
N VAL A 79 4.84 1.84 7.27
CA VAL A 79 6.13 1.83 6.57
C VAL A 79 7.01 2.87 7.22
N HIS A 80 8.23 2.49 7.57
CA HIS A 80 9.21 3.35 8.22
C HIS A 80 10.38 3.55 7.26
N LEU A 81 10.61 4.81 6.91
CA LEU A 81 11.68 5.28 6.03
C LEU A 81 12.77 5.95 6.88
N GLU A 82 14.01 5.74 6.53
CA GLU A 82 15.14 6.53 7.02
C GLU A 82 15.45 7.62 6.00
N GLU A 83 15.43 8.88 6.44
CA GLU A 83 15.77 10.01 5.56
C GLU A 83 17.26 9.96 5.22
N VAL A 84 17.56 9.94 3.93
CA VAL A 84 18.91 10.18 3.41
C VAL A 84 18.94 11.66 3.06
N GLN A 85 19.42 12.49 4.00
CA GLN A 85 19.39 13.95 3.96
C GLN A 85 19.47 14.50 2.51
N GLY A 86 18.31 14.95 2.05
CA GLY A 86 18.08 15.30 0.66
C GLY A 86 16.68 15.85 0.54
N ALA A 87 16.47 17.00 1.18
CA ALA A 87 15.26 17.79 1.10
C ALA A 87 14.70 17.85 -0.34
N SER A 88 13.40 17.65 -0.46
CA SER A 88 12.55 17.99 -1.61
C SER A 88 11.12 18.04 -1.04
N ASP A 89 10.30 19.07 -1.23
CA ASP A 89 10.46 20.40 -1.83
C ASP A 89 9.17 21.19 -1.50
N VAL A 90 9.30 22.50 -1.22
CA VAL A 90 8.27 23.58 -1.26
C VAL A 90 7.27 23.73 -0.11
#